data_AF-A0A4P9XFZ4-F1
#
_entry.id   AF-A0A4P9XFZ4-F1
#
_cell.length_a   1.000
_cell.length_b   1.000
_cell.length_c   1.000
_cell.angle_alpha   90.00
_cell.angle_beta   90.00
_cell.angle_gamma   90.00
#
_symmetry.space_group_name_H-M   'P 1'
#
loop_
_entity.id
_entity.type
_entity.pdbx_description
1 polymer ?
#
loop_
_entity_poly.entity_id
_entity_poly.type
_entity_poly.pdbx_seq_one_letter_code
_entity_poly.pdbx_strand_id
1 'polypeptide(L)'
;KVVYIAPLKALVRERVADWRRRLTQRMGRSLVELTGDVTPDIASIKAADIIITTPEKWDGISRGWKNRDYVRAVSLVIIDEIHLLGGDRGPILEVIVSRMNYIGSQTGRPVRIVGLSTALANARDLADWLSIEAGGLFNFRHSVRPVPLEIYIDGFPGRHYCPRMASM
;
A
#
# COMPACT_ATOMS: atom_id res chain seq x y z
N LYS A 1 3.12 11.72 -11.05
CA LYS A 1 3.60 11.45 -9.67
C LYS A 1 3.17 10.06 -9.25
N VAL A 2 3.95 9.40 -8.38
CA VAL A 2 3.68 8.05 -7.86
C VAL A 2 3.36 8.14 -6.37
N VAL A 3 2.32 7.44 -5.93
CA VAL A 3 1.96 7.31 -4.52
C VAL A 3 2.11 5.84 -4.12
N TYR A 4 2.88 5.56 -3.09
CA TYR A 4 3.00 4.25 -2.46
C TYR A 4 2.35 4.29 -1.08
N ILE A 5 1.40 3.39 -0.84
CA ILE A 5 0.62 3.30 0.38
C ILE A 5 1.02 2.01 1.09
N ALA A 6 1.61 2.12 2.28
CA ALA A 6 1.97 0.98 3.11
C ALA A 6 1.10 0.93 4.38
N PRO A 7 0.68 -0.26 4.84
CA PRO A 7 -0.21 -0.36 6.00
C PRO A 7 0.46 0.03 7.32
N LEU A 8 1.78 -0.10 7.42
CA LEU A 8 2.54 0.11 8.64
C LEU A 8 3.61 1.20 8.44
N LYS A 9 3.79 2.04 9.47
CA LYS A 9 4.85 3.07 9.48
C LYS A 9 6.25 2.46 9.36
N ALA A 10 6.47 1.26 9.92
CA ALA A 10 7.73 0.55 9.82
C ALA A 10 8.08 0.24 8.36
N LEU A 11 7.11 -0.28 7.58
CA LEU A 11 7.28 -0.54 6.15
C LEU A 11 7.54 0.75 5.37
N VAL A 12 6.88 1.86 5.72
CA VAL A 12 7.17 3.16 5.11
C VAL A 12 8.64 3.54 5.31
N ARG A 13 9.15 3.48 6.54
CA ARG A 13 10.55 3.85 6.85
C ARG A 13 11.55 2.96 6.13
N GLU A 14 11.29 1.66 6.11
CA GLU A 14 12.12 0.69 5.37
C GLU A 14 12.17 1.02 3.88
N ARG A 15 11.00 1.25 3.25
CA ARG A 15 10.90 1.57 1.82
C ARG A 15 11.52 2.93 1.49
N VAL A 16 11.38 3.93 2.35
CA VAL A 16 12.04 5.23 2.19
C VAL A 16 13.57 5.05 2.18
N ALA A 17 14.13 4.27 3.11
CA ALA A 17 15.57 4.03 3.17
C ALA A 17 16.08 3.26 1.93
N ASP A 18 15.38 2.20 1.53
CA ASP A 18 15.74 1.37 0.38
C ASP A 18 15.63 2.15 -0.94
N TRP A 19 14.49 2.81 -1.18
CA TRP A 19 14.23 3.51 -2.44
C TRP A 19 15.06 4.79 -2.58
N ARG A 20 15.41 5.45 -1.47
CA ARG A 20 16.37 6.56 -1.52
C ARG A 20 17.73 6.12 -2.08
N ARG A 21 18.21 4.96 -1.64
CA ARG A 21 19.50 4.42 -2.08
C ARG A 21 19.44 3.86 -3.50
N ARG A 22 18.38 3.10 -3.82
CA ARG A 22 18.32 2.33 -5.08
C ARG A 22 17.69 3.11 -6.23
N LEU A 23 16.68 3.94 -5.97
CA LEU A 23 15.92 4.65 -7.01
C LEU A 23 16.32 6.12 -7.12
N THR A 24 16.17 6.90 -6.04
CA THR A 24 16.30 8.37 -6.15
C THR A 24 17.72 8.81 -6.50
N GLN A 25 18.73 8.24 -5.84
CA GLN A 25 20.13 8.56 -6.11
C GLN A 25 20.57 8.21 -7.54
N ARG A 26 20.01 7.14 -8.12
CA ARG A 26 20.37 6.67 -9.46
C ARG A 26 19.61 7.38 -10.57
N MET A 27 18.34 7.72 -10.33
CA MET A 27 17.45 8.27 -11.35
C MET A 27 17.30 9.78 -11.28
N GLY A 28 17.90 10.45 -10.27
CA GLY A 28 17.73 11.88 -10.05
C GLY A 28 16.29 12.29 -9.72
N ARG A 29 15.51 11.38 -9.12
CA ARG A 29 14.10 11.60 -8.77
C ARG A 29 13.96 11.94 -7.30
N SER A 30 12.94 12.72 -6.95
CA SER A 30 12.68 13.14 -5.57
C SER A 30 11.67 12.21 -4.88
N LEU A 31 11.93 11.89 -3.61
CA LEU A 31 11.06 11.05 -2.79
C LEU A 31 10.76 11.73 -1.46
N VAL A 32 9.50 11.70 -1.06
CA VAL A 32 9.05 12.25 0.21
C VAL A 32 8.31 11.20 1.04
N GLU A 33 8.60 11.19 2.35
CA GLU A 33 7.82 10.46 3.34
C GLU A 33 6.69 11.37 3.83
N LEU A 34 5.48 10.82 3.89
CA LEU A 34 4.30 11.52 4.35
C LEU A 34 3.55 10.62 5.34
N THR A 35 3.82 10.82 6.63
CA THR A 35 3.23 10.01 7.71
C THR A 35 2.56 10.91 8.76
N GLY A 36 2.02 10.31 9.82
CA GLY A 36 1.53 11.08 10.97
C GLY A 36 2.65 11.80 11.73
N ASP A 37 3.86 11.23 11.70
CA ASP A 37 5.02 11.75 12.46
C ASP A 37 5.86 12.72 11.61
N VAL A 38 5.80 12.57 10.28
CA VAL A 38 6.55 13.39 9.32
C VAL A 38 5.58 14.08 8.38
N THR A 39 5.40 15.39 8.57
CA THR A 39 4.62 16.25 7.68
C THR A 39 5.55 17.19 6.93
N PRO A 40 6.00 16.82 5.72
CA PRO A 40 6.85 17.68 4.90
C PRO A 40 6.07 18.90 4.40
N ASP A 41 6.81 19.96 4.05
CA ASP A 41 6.24 21.16 3.47
C ASP A 41 5.49 20.87 2.16
N ILE A 42 4.46 21.67 1.89
CA ILE A 42 3.65 21.55 0.67
C ILE A 42 4.54 21.69 -0.58
N ALA A 43 5.57 22.54 -0.53
CA ALA A 43 6.53 22.71 -1.62
C ALA A 43 7.28 21.40 -1.91
N SER A 44 7.75 20.71 -0.87
CA SER A 44 8.43 19.41 -0.97
C SER A 44 7.53 18.33 -1.55
N ILE A 45 6.26 18.27 -1.15
CA ILE A 45 5.26 17.33 -1.70
C ILE A 45 4.99 17.64 -3.19
N LYS A 46 4.89 18.93 -3.54
CA LYS A 46 4.70 19.36 -4.93
C LYS A 46 5.93 19.08 -5.79
N ALA A 47 7.14 19.12 -5.25
CA ALA A 47 8.37 18.78 -5.96
C ALA A 47 8.64 17.26 -6.04
N ALA A 48 8.09 16.47 -5.11
CA ALA A 48 8.32 15.02 -5.01
C ALA A 48 7.78 14.23 -6.23
N ASP A 49 8.59 13.38 -6.85
CA ASP A 49 8.12 12.42 -7.86
C ASP A 49 7.38 11.25 -7.22
N ILE A 50 7.89 10.77 -6.07
CA ILE A 50 7.42 9.62 -5.32
C ILE A 50 6.99 10.05 -3.91
N ILE A 51 5.77 9.68 -3.52
CA ILE A 51 5.21 9.94 -2.19
C ILE A 51 4.99 8.58 -1.51
N ILE A 52 5.65 8.34 -0.38
CA ILE A 52 5.44 7.14 0.44
C ILE A 52 4.62 7.55 1.67
N THR A 53 3.47 6.91 1.87
CA THR A 53 2.47 7.32 2.87
C THR A 53 1.73 6.15 3.51
N THR A 54 1.02 6.40 4.60
CA THR A 54 0.02 5.48 5.16
C THR A 54 -1.38 5.76 4.57
N PRO A 55 -2.32 4.80 4.64
CA PRO A 55 -3.70 4.98 4.17
C PRO A 55 -4.39 6.19 4.81
N GLU A 56 -4.30 6.34 6.12
CA GLU A 56 -4.98 7.39 6.89
C GLU A 56 -4.51 8.78 6.44
N LYS A 57 -3.20 8.91 6.23
CA LYS A 57 -2.61 10.18 5.81
C LYS A 57 -2.98 10.52 4.37
N TRP A 58 -3.01 9.52 3.48
CA TRP A 58 -3.43 9.72 2.10
C TRP A 58 -4.93 10.03 1.98
N ASP A 59 -5.78 9.38 2.77
CA ASP A 59 -7.21 9.70 2.81
C ASP A 59 -7.42 11.17 3.23
N GLY A 60 -6.80 11.62 4.32
CA GLY A 60 -6.88 13.02 4.76
C GLY A 60 -6.42 14.03 3.71
N ILE A 61 -5.40 13.68 2.91
CA ILE A 61 -4.89 14.57 1.86
C ILE A 61 -5.76 14.55 0.60
N SER A 62 -6.23 13.38 0.20
CA SER A 62 -7.01 13.22 -1.03
C SER A 62 -8.44 13.75 -0.90
N ARG A 63 -9.00 13.91 0.31
CA ARG A 63 -10.29 14.62 0.52
C ARG A 63 -10.32 16.04 -0.09
N GLY A 64 -9.19 16.76 -0.05
CA GLY A 64 -9.04 18.12 -0.59
C GLY A 64 -8.54 18.19 -2.03
N TRP A 65 -8.69 17.12 -2.83
CA TRP A 65 -8.05 16.99 -4.15
C TRP A 65 -8.34 18.13 -5.13
N LYS A 66 -9.52 18.76 -5.07
CA LYS A 66 -9.89 19.89 -5.95
C LYS A 66 -8.93 21.08 -5.81
N ASN A 67 -8.45 21.33 -4.59
CA ASN A 67 -7.56 22.46 -4.26
C ASN A 67 -6.07 22.05 -4.23
N ARG A 68 -5.76 20.79 -4.56
CA ARG A 68 -4.42 20.20 -4.42
C ARG A 68 -3.96 19.60 -5.74
N ASP A 69 -3.24 20.40 -6.52
CA ASP A 69 -2.73 20.01 -7.85
C ASP A 69 -1.89 18.73 -7.82
N TYR A 70 -1.09 18.54 -6.76
CA TYR A 70 -0.25 17.37 -6.62
C TYR A 70 -1.05 16.07 -6.47
N VAL A 71 -2.28 16.12 -5.96
CA VAL A 71 -3.19 14.94 -5.89
C VAL A 71 -3.75 14.65 -7.28
N ARG A 72 -4.13 15.69 -8.04
CA ARG A 72 -4.60 15.56 -9.44
C ARG A 72 -3.49 15.11 -10.41
N ALA A 73 -2.22 15.37 -10.06
CA ALA A 73 -1.06 14.96 -10.84
C ALA A 73 -0.58 13.52 -10.54
N VAL A 74 -1.28 12.78 -9.69
CA VAL A 74 -0.98 11.37 -9.43
C VAL A 74 -1.40 10.55 -10.65
N SER A 75 -0.47 9.75 -11.16
CA SER A 75 -0.69 8.87 -12.32
C SER A 75 -0.61 7.39 -11.96
N LEU A 76 -0.02 7.07 -10.80
CA LEU A 76 0.17 5.72 -10.30
C LEU A 76 -0.03 5.68 -8.79
N VAL A 77 -0.85 4.75 -8.32
CA VAL A 77 -1.05 4.42 -6.91
C VAL A 77 -0.67 2.96 -6.70
N ILE A 78 0.27 2.72 -5.79
CA ILE A 78 0.70 1.39 -5.38
C ILE A 78 0.18 1.17 -3.97
N ILE A 79 -0.61 0.12 -3.76
CA ILE A 79 -1.16 -0.26 -2.46
C ILE A 79 -0.45 -1.54 -2.03
N ASP A 80 0.35 -1.43 -0.98
CA ASP A 80 1.04 -2.57 -0.40
C ASP A 80 0.15 -3.29 0.62
N GLU A 81 0.31 -4.61 0.71
CA GLU A 81 -0.48 -5.50 1.57
C GLU A 81 -2.01 -5.28 1.46
N ILE A 82 -2.53 -5.20 0.23
CA ILE A 82 -3.94 -4.94 -0.04
C ILE A 82 -4.89 -6.01 0.54
N HIS A 83 -4.40 -7.20 0.87
CA HIS A 83 -5.17 -8.22 1.60
C HIS A 83 -5.71 -7.72 2.96
N LEU A 84 -5.10 -6.68 3.53
CA LEU A 84 -5.59 -6.02 4.74
C LEU A 84 -6.88 -5.22 4.53
N LEU A 85 -7.42 -5.19 3.30
CA LEU A 85 -8.76 -4.68 2.99
C LEU A 85 -9.84 -5.37 3.84
N GLY A 86 -9.64 -6.63 4.25
CA GLY A 86 -10.58 -7.34 5.12
C GLY A 86 -10.52 -6.97 6.61
N GLY A 87 -9.57 -6.12 7.01
CA GLY A 87 -9.40 -5.70 8.40
C GLY A 87 -9.95 -4.30 8.70
N ASP A 88 -9.62 -3.76 9.88
CA ASP A 88 -10.11 -2.46 10.37
C ASP A 88 -9.78 -1.28 9.44
N ARG A 89 -8.71 -1.38 8.64
CA ARG A 89 -8.27 -0.33 7.69
C ARG A 89 -8.86 -0.50 6.29
N GLY A 90 -9.67 -1.53 6.07
CA GLY A 90 -10.35 -1.80 4.81
C GLY A 90 -11.18 -0.63 4.26
N PRO A 91 -12.08 -0.03 5.06
CA PRO A 91 -12.90 1.08 4.60
C PRO A 91 -12.08 2.28 4.10
N ILE A 92 -10.91 2.52 4.70
CA ILE A 92 -10.02 3.62 4.28
C ILE A 92 -9.42 3.33 2.92
N LEU A 93 -8.92 2.11 2.70
CA LEU A 93 -8.38 1.69 1.40
C LEU A 93 -9.45 1.73 0.31
N GLU A 94 -10.66 1.30 0.62
CA GLU A 94 -11.78 1.31 -0.31
C GLU A 94 -12.14 2.73 -0.76
N VAL A 95 -12.20 3.67 0.20
CA VAL A 95 -12.43 5.09 -0.05
C VAL A 95 -11.32 5.69 -0.91
N ILE A 96 -10.06 5.33 -0.66
CA ILE A 96 -8.93 5.81 -1.46
C ILE A 96 -9.05 5.34 -2.91
N VAL A 97 -9.24 4.05 -3.14
CA VAL A 97 -9.38 3.47 -4.49
C VAL A 97 -10.53 4.15 -5.25
N SER A 98 -11.70 4.21 -4.62
CA SER A 98 -12.90 4.84 -5.21
C SER A 98 -12.64 6.31 -5.56
N ARG A 99 -11.97 7.05 -4.67
CA ARG A 99 -11.64 8.46 -4.91
C ARG A 99 -10.62 8.64 -6.03
N MET A 100 -9.60 7.79 -6.13
CA MET A 100 -8.61 7.89 -7.20
C MET A 100 -9.22 7.59 -8.56
N ASN A 101 -10.12 6.60 -8.64
CA ASN A 101 -10.91 6.32 -9.84
C ASN A 101 -11.80 7.51 -10.23
N TYR A 102 -12.48 8.12 -9.24
CA TYR A 102 -13.30 9.31 -9.47
C TYR A 102 -12.47 10.52 -9.93
N ILE A 103 -11.29 10.75 -9.36
CA ILE A 103 -10.38 11.81 -9.81
C ILE A 103 -9.94 11.55 -11.25
N GLY A 104 -9.64 10.29 -11.59
CA GLY A 104 -9.24 9.92 -12.94
C GLY A 104 -10.33 10.20 -13.98
N SER A 105 -11.59 9.87 -13.67
CA SER A 105 -12.72 10.14 -14.56
C SER A 105 -13.00 11.64 -14.72
N GLN A 106 -12.90 12.42 -13.63
CA GLN A 106 -13.12 13.87 -13.66
C GLN A 106 -12.01 14.63 -14.40
N THR A 107 -10.77 14.16 -14.32
CA THR A 107 -9.61 14.83 -14.96
C THR A 107 -9.33 14.34 -16.38
N GLY A 108 -10.03 13.31 -16.85
CA GLY A 108 -9.76 12.64 -18.12
C GLY A 108 -8.39 11.93 -18.15
N ARG A 109 -7.77 11.70 -16.99
CA ARG A 109 -6.45 11.07 -16.84
C ARG A 109 -6.58 9.85 -15.94
N PRO A 110 -6.66 8.63 -16.50
CA PRO A 110 -6.81 7.43 -15.68
C PRO A 110 -5.62 7.26 -14.75
N VAL A 111 -5.90 6.94 -13.49
CA VAL A 111 -4.89 6.65 -12.47
C VAL A 111 -4.64 5.15 -12.46
N ARG A 112 -3.41 4.73 -12.72
CA ARG A 112 -3.05 3.30 -12.65
C ARG A 112 -2.99 2.86 -11.19
N ILE A 113 -3.70 1.78 -10.86
CA ILE A 113 -3.64 1.16 -9.53
C ILE A 113 -2.86 -0.14 -9.61
N VAL A 114 -1.96 -0.35 -8.65
CA VAL A 114 -1.20 -1.60 -8.49
C VAL A 114 -1.37 -2.07 -7.05
N GLY A 115 -2.04 -3.20 -6.86
CA GLY A 115 -2.16 -3.86 -5.55
C GLY A 115 -1.09 -4.93 -5.38
N LEU A 116 -0.33 -4.86 -4.29
CA LEU A 116 0.59 -5.91 -3.85
C LEU A 116 -0.06 -6.64 -2.68
N SER A 117 -0.05 -7.97 -2.75
CA SER A 117 -0.74 -8.81 -1.78
C SER A 117 0.04 -10.09 -1.49
N THR A 118 -0.25 -10.69 -0.34
CA THR A 118 -0.03 -12.10 -0.10
C THR A 118 -1.04 -12.94 -0.90
N ALA A 119 -0.85 -14.26 -0.95
CA ALA A 119 -1.75 -15.18 -1.63
C ALA A 119 -3.20 -15.04 -1.12
N LEU A 120 -4.14 -14.77 -2.02
CA LEU A 120 -5.54 -14.53 -1.70
C LEU A 120 -6.44 -15.63 -2.27
N ALA A 121 -7.39 -16.10 -1.47
CA ALA A 121 -8.39 -17.07 -1.93
C ALA A 121 -9.41 -16.43 -2.89
N ASN A 122 -9.86 -15.20 -2.57
CA ASN A 122 -10.84 -14.41 -3.32
C ASN A 122 -10.18 -13.34 -4.20
N ALA A 123 -9.04 -13.65 -4.81
CA ALA A 123 -8.29 -12.68 -5.63
C ALA A 123 -9.07 -12.16 -6.87
N ARG A 124 -10.05 -12.94 -7.36
CA ARG A 124 -10.92 -12.55 -8.48
C ARG A 124 -11.85 -11.41 -8.08
N ASP A 125 -12.53 -11.53 -6.95
CA ASP A 125 -13.43 -10.48 -6.44
C ASP A 125 -12.68 -9.16 -6.22
N LEU A 126 -11.44 -9.24 -5.70
CA LEU A 126 -10.57 -8.07 -5.54
C LEU A 126 -10.17 -7.47 -6.90
N ALA A 127 -9.87 -8.31 -7.88
CA ALA A 127 -9.50 -7.87 -9.23
C ALA A 127 -10.68 -7.17 -9.91
N ASP A 128 -11.88 -7.75 -9.81
CA ASP A 128 -13.12 -7.19 -10.36
C ASP A 128 -13.44 -5.84 -9.70
N TRP A 129 -13.29 -5.73 -8.38
CA TRP A 129 -13.46 -4.48 -7.65
C TRP A 129 -12.46 -3.39 -8.06
N LEU A 130 -11.20 -3.77 -8.33
CA LEU A 130 -10.16 -2.86 -8.83
C LEU A 130 -10.23 -2.61 -10.34
N SER A 131 -11.21 -3.20 -11.04
CA SER A 131 -11.34 -3.16 -12.50
C SER A 131 -10.06 -3.63 -13.21
N ILE A 132 -9.43 -4.69 -12.73
CA ILE A 132 -8.23 -5.29 -13.32
C ILE A 132 -8.64 -6.21 -14.47
N GLU A 133 -8.10 -5.94 -15.66
CA GLU A 133 -8.31 -6.79 -16.83
C GLU A 133 -7.71 -8.20 -16.64
N ALA A 134 -8.19 -9.19 -17.39
CA ALA A 134 -7.81 -10.61 -17.24
C ALA A 134 -6.30 -10.90 -17.32
N GLY A 135 -5.50 -10.00 -17.92
CA GLY A 135 -4.04 -10.11 -17.99
C GLY A 135 -3.26 -9.41 -16.86
N GLY A 136 -3.94 -8.69 -15.96
CA GLY A 136 -3.33 -7.92 -14.87
C GLY A 136 -3.35 -8.62 -13.51
N LEU A 137 -4.09 -9.71 -13.36
CA LEU A 137 -4.21 -10.46 -12.11
C LEU A 137 -3.15 -11.57 -12.03
N PHE A 138 -2.24 -11.43 -11.07
CA PHE A 138 -1.24 -12.44 -10.75
C PHE A 138 -1.45 -12.94 -9.32
N ASN A 139 -2.10 -14.10 -9.18
CA ASN A 139 -2.33 -14.74 -7.87
C ASN A 139 -1.57 -16.05 -7.76
N PHE A 140 -0.57 -16.10 -6.88
CA PHE A 140 0.30 -17.25 -6.69
C PHE A 140 -0.07 -18.01 -5.41
N ARG A 141 0.13 -19.34 -5.41
CA ARG A 141 -0.03 -20.16 -4.20
C ARG A 141 1.04 -19.80 -3.18
N HIS A 142 0.75 -19.97 -1.89
CA HIS A 142 1.69 -19.69 -0.80
C HIS A 142 3.03 -20.46 -0.90
N SER A 143 3.03 -21.59 -1.61
CA SER A 143 4.21 -22.43 -1.87
C SER A 143 5.14 -21.87 -2.94
N VAL A 144 4.66 -20.93 -3.77
CA VAL A 144 5.47 -20.28 -4.80
C VAL A 144 6.32 -19.20 -4.13
N ARG A 145 7.47 -19.61 -3.60
CA ARG A 145 8.45 -18.73 -2.95
C ARG A 145 9.84 -18.99 -3.52
N PRO A 146 10.68 -17.95 -3.68
CA PRO A 146 12.08 -18.14 -4.11
C PRO A 146 12.88 -19.04 -3.15
N VAL A 147 12.56 -18.96 -1.86
CA VAL A 147 13.12 -19.81 -0.81
C VAL A 147 11.99 -20.70 -0.28
N PRO A 148 12.08 -22.04 -0.43
CA PRO A 148 11.10 -22.97 0.14
C PRO A 148 10.97 -22.77 1.65
N LEU A 149 9.75 -22.95 2.16
CA LEU A 149 9.44 -22.76 3.57
C LEU A 149 8.74 -24.01 4.11
N GLU A 150 9.36 -24.64 5.10
CA GLU A 150 8.78 -25.77 5.86
C GLU A 150 8.13 -25.23 7.13
N ILE A 151 6.93 -25.71 7.46
CA ILE A 151 6.15 -25.26 8.61
C ILE A 151 5.92 -26.46 9.52
N TYR A 152 6.37 -26.35 10.77
CA TYR A 152 6.08 -27.27 11.85
C TYR A 152 5.17 -26.54 12.84
N ILE A 153 4.06 -27.16 13.25
CA ILE A 153 3.08 -26.57 14.16
C ILE A 153 2.95 -27.46 15.38
N ASP A 154 3.57 -27.04 16.49
CA ASP A 154 3.50 -27.75 17.76
C ASP A 154 2.37 -27.19 18.63
N GLY A 155 1.44 -28.06 19.01
CA GLY A 155 0.30 -27.72 19.84
C GLY A 155 0.60 -27.92 21.33
N PHE A 156 0.49 -26.85 22.13
CA PHE A 156 0.68 -26.91 23.58
C PHE A 156 -0.66 -26.92 24.32
N PRO A 157 -1.00 -28.00 25.04
CA PRO A 157 -2.26 -28.11 25.77
C PRO A 157 -2.24 -27.19 27.00
N GLY A 158 -3.39 -26.61 27.34
CA GLY A 158 -3.53 -25.72 28.49
C GLY A 158 -4.30 -24.45 28.15
N ARG A 159 -5.31 -24.14 28.97
CA ARG A 159 -6.15 -22.96 28.78
C ARG A 159 -5.46 -21.68 29.28
N HIS A 160 -4.66 -21.79 30.34
CA HIS A 160 -4.05 -20.65 31.00
C HIS A 160 -2.75 -20.24 30.31
N TYR A 161 -2.61 -18.94 30.07
CA TYR A 161 -1.50 -18.37 29.31
C TYR A 161 -0.13 -18.68 29.93
N CYS A 162 0.09 -18.34 31.21
CA CYS A 162 1.41 -18.50 31.82
C CYS A 162 1.90 -19.96 31.87
N PRO A 163 1.08 -20.94 32.31
CA PRO A 163 1.50 -22.36 32.28
C PRO A 163 1.76 -22.87 30.86
N ARG A 164 0.95 -22.47 29.87
CA ARG A 164 1.14 -22.88 28.47
C ARG A 164 2.41 -22.27 27.87
N MET A 165 2.72 -21.01 28.17
CA MET A 165 3.96 -20.37 27.75
C MET A 165 5.19 -21.00 28.38
N ALA A 166 5.08 -21.55 29.60
CA ALA A 166 6.18 -22.24 30.26
C ALA A 166 6.44 -23.65 29.69
N SER A 167 5.46 -24.26 29.01
CA SER A 167 5.61 -25.55 28.33
C SER A 167 6.05 -25.45 26.88
N MET A 168 5.98 -24.25 26.29
CA MET A 168 6.49 -23.91 24.96
C MET A 168 8.01 -23.84 24.96
#